data_AF-A0A2E3WU76-F1
#
_entry.id   AF-A0A2E3WU76-F1
#
_cell.length_a   1.000
_cell.length_b   1.000
_cell.length_c   1.000
_cell.angle_alpha   90.00
_cell.angle_beta   90.00
_cell.angle_gamma   90.00
#
_symmetry.space_group_name_H-M   'P 1'
#
loop_
_entity.id
_entity.type
_entity.pdbx_description
1 polymer ?
#
loop_
_entity_poly.entity_id
_entity_poly.type
_entity_poly.pdbx_seq_one_letter_code
_entity_poly.pdbx_strand_id
1 'polypeptide(L)'
;MKHLMIAMLFAFITPFANADSNDHPMSHIIGTEIELNTLGHTIAGKVGSKLIYGNVDENGHQTSKLKVKTLVSEFETEFAHRDGVWGGQLSDGNRSLDATFLRLDRENATYYISFGGEEYRVRVEADDFQNNHFINPTYILEKDGEDIRAQMMEGQACYMYSLHLIFMIFGTFLF
;
A
#
# COMPACT_ATOMS: atom_id res chain seq x y z
N MET A 1 44.18 -26.46 -51.84
CA MET A 1 43.78 -25.85 -50.55
C MET A 1 42.58 -24.95 -50.80
N LYS A 2 41.37 -25.39 -50.47
CA LYS A 2 40.14 -24.59 -50.54
C LYS A 2 39.40 -24.81 -49.22
N HIS A 3 39.57 -23.88 -48.28
CA HIS A 3 38.76 -23.83 -47.05
C HIS A 3 37.51 -23.01 -47.36
N LEU A 4 36.39 -23.70 -47.59
CA LEU A 4 35.08 -23.07 -47.65
C LEU A 4 34.57 -22.98 -46.21
N MET A 5 34.54 -21.76 -45.66
CA MET A 5 33.96 -21.48 -44.34
C MET A 5 32.45 -21.75 -44.39
N ILE A 6 32.01 -22.74 -43.63
CA ILE A 6 30.59 -22.92 -43.29
C ILE A 6 30.28 -21.95 -42.15
N ALA A 7 29.65 -20.82 -42.47
CA ALA A 7 29.06 -19.94 -41.48
C ALA A 7 27.75 -20.57 -41.00
N MET A 8 27.82 -21.26 -39.85
CA MET A 8 26.66 -21.84 -39.17
C MET A 8 25.90 -20.70 -38.48
N LEU A 9 24.85 -20.21 -39.13
CA LEU A 9 23.93 -19.23 -38.56
C LEU A 9 23.10 -19.93 -37.46
N PHE A 10 23.57 -19.87 -36.23
CA PHE A 10 22.78 -20.24 -35.06
C PHE A 10 21.69 -19.17 -34.87
N ALA A 11 20.50 -19.45 -35.41
CA ALA A 11 19.30 -18.76 -34.99
C ALA A 11 19.04 -19.12 -33.52
N PHE A 12 19.44 -18.24 -32.60
CA PHE A 12 18.99 -18.26 -31.22
C PHE A 12 17.49 -18.00 -31.23
N ILE A 13 16.70 -19.06 -31.30
CA ILE A 13 15.29 -19.02 -30.94
C ILE A 13 15.28 -18.89 -29.42
N THR A 14 15.31 -17.67 -28.91
CA THR A 14 14.98 -17.43 -27.51
C THR A 14 13.52 -17.84 -27.34
N PRO A 15 13.19 -18.82 -26.48
CA PRO A 15 11.81 -19.01 -26.09
C PRO A 15 11.38 -17.70 -25.43
N PHE A 16 10.33 -17.08 -25.97
CA PHE A 16 9.56 -16.12 -25.22
C PHE A 16 9.10 -16.86 -23.96
N ALA A 17 9.80 -16.64 -22.85
CA ALA A 17 9.27 -16.96 -21.55
C ALA A 17 8.02 -16.10 -21.42
N ASN A 18 6.86 -16.71 -21.67
CA ASN A 18 5.60 -16.18 -21.20
C ASN A 18 5.74 -16.10 -19.68
N ALA A 19 6.12 -14.92 -19.19
CA ALA A 19 5.97 -14.58 -17.80
C ALA A 19 4.47 -14.69 -17.54
N ASP A 20 4.08 -15.78 -16.90
CA ASP A 20 2.70 -16.06 -16.53
C ASP A 20 2.25 -14.90 -15.64
N SER A 21 1.38 -14.03 -16.18
CA SER A 21 0.91 -12.81 -15.54
C SER A 21 -0.09 -13.06 -14.40
N ASN A 22 -0.06 -14.27 -13.83
CA ASN A 22 -1.06 -14.77 -12.88
C ASN A 22 -0.49 -15.04 -11.48
N ASP A 23 0.81 -14.85 -11.27
CA ASP A 23 1.42 -15.04 -9.95
C ASP A 23 1.60 -13.66 -9.27
N HIS A 24 0.52 -13.16 -8.69
CA HIS A 24 0.59 -12.10 -7.69
C HIS A 24 0.65 -12.79 -6.32
N PRO A 25 1.85 -13.08 -5.79
CA PRO A 25 1.97 -13.74 -4.50
C PRO A 25 1.25 -12.91 -3.44
N MET A 26 0.71 -13.61 -2.44
CA MET A 26 0.16 -12.95 -1.27
C MET A 26 1.30 -12.26 -0.54
N SER A 27 1.18 -10.94 -0.35
CA SER A 27 2.16 -10.18 0.43
C SER A 27 1.71 -10.08 1.88
N HIS A 28 2.67 -9.91 2.79
CA HIS A 28 2.41 -9.80 4.22
C HIS A 28 2.83 -8.43 4.72
N ILE A 29 2.00 -7.75 5.52
CA ILE A 29 2.37 -6.50 6.18
C ILE A 29 2.43 -6.73 7.69
N ILE A 30 3.62 -6.58 8.27
CA ILE A 30 3.88 -6.85 9.69
C ILE A 30 4.47 -5.61 10.37
N GLY A 31 4.10 -5.38 11.62
CA GLY A 31 4.52 -4.20 12.37
C GLY A 31 4.14 -4.25 13.84
N THR A 32 4.37 -3.14 14.54
CA THR A 32 3.93 -2.99 15.93
C THR A 32 2.41 -3.01 15.97
N GLU A 33 1.85 -4.09 16.52
CA GLU A 33 0.40 -4.36 16.53
C GLU A 33 -0.26 -4.46 15.14
N ILE A 34 0.51 -4.72 14.08
CA ILE A 34 0.00 -4.80 12.71
C ILE A 34 0.34 -6.18 12.14
N GLU A 35 -0.68 -6.87 11.64
CA GLU A 35 -0.54 -8.18 10.98
C GLU A 35 -1.62 -8.29 9.88
N LEU A 36 -1.21 -8.06 8.64
CA LEU A 36 -2.11 -7.99 7.49
C LEU A 36 -1.57 -8.84 6.34
N ASN A 37 -2.47 -9.24 5.46
CA ASN A 37 -2.16 -9.89 4.20
C ASN A 37 -2.75 -9.05 3.06
N THR A 38 -2.05 -9.00 1.93
CA THR A 38 -2.58 -8.39 0.72
C THR A 38 -2.60 -9.39 -0.43
N LEU A 39 -3.67 -9.35 -1.21
CA LEU A 39 -3.80 -10.10 -2.47
C LEU A 39 -4.32 -9.13 -3.53
N GLY A 40 -3.45 -8.77 -4.48
CA GLY A 40 -3.69 -7.64 -5.36
C GLY A 40 -3.95 -6.36 -4.56
N HIS A 41 -5.06 -5.69 -4.84
CA HIS A 41 -5.46 -4.46 -4.16
C HIS A 41 -6.37 -4.66 -2.94
N THR A 42 -6.48 -5.91 -2.47
CA THR A 42 -7.24 -6.27 -1.26
C THR A 42 -6.31 -6.42 -0.07
N ILE A 43 -6.73 -5.97 1.11
CA ILE A 43 -6.00 -6.09 2.38
C ILE A 43 -6.91 -6.65 3.46
N ALA A 44 -6.41 -7.54 4.31
CA ALA A 44 -7.15 -8.04 5.46
C ALA A 44 -6.24 -8.48 6.60
N GLY A 45 -6.74 -8.37 7.84
CA GLY A 45 -6.04 -8.87 9.04
C GLY A 45 -6.34 -8.02 10.26
N LYS A 46 -5.32 -7.75 11.08
CA LYS A 46 -5.43 -7.04 12.35
C LYS A 46 -4.55 -5.79 12.41
N VAL A 47 -5.10 -4.73 13.02
CA VAL A 47 -4.38 -3.54 13.48
C VAL A 47 -4.81 -3.24 14.92
N GLY A 48 -3.88 -3.28 15.87
CA GLY A 48 -4.20 -3.22 17.31
C GLY A 48 -5.09 -4.39 17.73
N SER A 49 -6.25 -4.06 18.30
CA SER A 49 -7.33 -4.99 18.64
C SER A 49 -8.44 -5.08 17.59
N LYS A 50 -8.27 -4.42 16.44
CA LYS A 50 -9.30 -4.30 15.39
C LYS A 50 -9.01 -5.26 14.25
N LEU A 51 -10.05 -5.90 13.72
CA LEU A 51 -9.98 -6.64 12.46
C LEU A 51 -10.38 -5.72 11.31
N ILE A 52 -9.64 -5.77 10.22
CA ILE A 52 -9.93 -4.97 9.03
C ILE A 52 -10.01 -5.81 7.77
N TYR A 53 -10.81 -5.33 6.84
CA TYR A 53 -10.86 -5.78 5.45
C TYR A 53 -11.01 -4.54 4.56
N GLY A 54 -10.10 -4.36 3.61
CA GLY A 54 -10.12 -3.24 2.70
C GLY A 54 -9.85 -3.66 1.25
N ASN A 55 -10.33 -2.86 0.32
CA ASN A 55 -10.09 -3.05 -1.10
C ASN A 55 -9.91 -1.69 -1.77
N VAL A 56 -8.89 -1.57 -2.62
CA VAL A 56 -8.64 -0.40 -3.45
C VAL A 56 -9.16 -0.68 -4.86
N ASP A 57 -9.91 0.27 -5.41
CA ASP A 57 -10.41 0.17 -6.79
C ASP A 57 -9.24 0.11 -7.78
N GLU A 58 -9.25 -0.92 -8.61
CA GLU A 58 -8.19 -1.18 -9.59
C GLU A 58 -8.26 -0.22 -10.78
N ASN A 59 -9.38 0.51 -10.95
CA ASN A 59 -9.54 1.52 -12.00
C ASN A 59 -8.82 2.82 -11.63
N GLY A 60 -7.49 2.75 -11.56
CA GLY A 60 -6.62 3.91 -11.35
C GLY A 60 -6.58 4.40 -9.90
N HIS A 61 -6.84 3.52 -8.92
CA HIS A 61 -6.71 3.83 -7.49
C HIS A 61 -7.48 5.09 -7.08
N GLN A 62 -8.72 5.22 -7.54
CA GLN A 62 -9.53 6.41 -7.28
C GLN A 62 -10.17 6.36 -5.89
N THR A 63 -10.53 5.16 -5.43
CA THR A 63 -11.21 4.94 -4.15
C THR A 63 -10.67 3.71 -3.45
N SER A 64 -10.82 3.68 -2.13
CA SER A 64 -10.68 2.45 -1.35
C SER A 64 -11.76 2.36 -0.30
N LYS A 65 -12.29 1.17 -0.09
CA LYS A 65 -13.24 0.87 0.98
C LYS A 65 -12.55 0.10 2.08
N LEU A 66 -12.92 0.40 3.32
CA LEU A 66 -12.38 -0.25 4.50
C LEU A 66 -13.53 -0.57 5.45
N LYS A 67 -13.63 -1.84 5.83
CA LYS A 67 -14.45 -2.33 6.93
C LYS A 67 -13.57 -2.55 8.14
N VAL A 68 -14.03 -2.06 9.29
CA VAL A 68 -13.34 -2.21 10.58
C VAL A 68 -14.30 -2.85 11.58
N LYS A 69 -13.83 -3.90 12.25
CA LYS A 69 -14.53 -4.64 13.29
C LYS A 69 -13.77 -4.47 14.60
N THR A 70 -14.49 -4.02 15.63
CA THR A 70 -14.02 -4.01 17.02
C THR A 70 -14.80 -5.07 17.82
N LEU A 71 -14.56 -5.13 19.14
CA LEU A 71 -15.35 -6.01 20.02
C LEU A 71 -16.82 -5.60 20.13
N VAL A 72 -17.14 -4.32 19.91
CA VAL A 72 -18.47 -3.76 20.22
C VAL A 72 -19.12 -3.05 19.03
N SER A 73 -18.39 -2.85 17.94
CA SER A 73 -18.86 -2.14 16.75
C SER A 73 -18.29 -2.71 15.46
N GLU A 74 -18.98 -2.46 14.36
CA GLU A 74 -18.50 -2.66 13.00
C GLU A 74 -18.90 -1.42 12.19
N PHE A 75 -17.96 -0.89 11.41
CA PHE A 75 -18.23 0.25 10.55
C PHE A 75 -17.47 0.12 9.22
N GLU A 76 -17.93 0.89 8.24
CA GLU A 76 -17.32 1.00 6.92
C GLU A 76 -16.97 2.45 6.63
N THR A 77 -15.87 2.65 5.92
CA THR A 77 -15.44 3.94 5.42
C THR A 77 -14.97 3.81 3.98
N GLU A 78 -14.99 4.94 3.28
CA GLU A 78 -14.45 5.08 1.93
C GLU A 78 -13.47 6.24 1.93
N PHE A 79 -12.28 6.00 1.38
CA PHE A 79 -11.30 7.03 1.07
C PHE A 79 -11.34 7.31 -0.43
N ALA A 80 -11.51 8.57 -0.80
CA ALA A 80 -11.68 9.01 -2.19
C ALA A 80 -11.29 10.48 -2.34
N HIS A 81 -11.18 10.94 -3.58
CA HIS A 81 -11.09 12.37 -3.87
C HIS A 81 -12.48 13.02 -3.77
N ARG A 82 -12.66 13.97 -2.85
CA ARG A 82 -13.91 14.72 -2.64
C ARG A 82 -13.58 16.19 -2.43
N ASP A 83 -14.28 17.06 -3.13
CA ASP A 83 -14.14 18.52 -3.01
C ASP A 83 -12.68 19.04 -3.15
N GLY A 84 -11.91 18.42 -4.04
CA GLY A 84 -10.52 18.81 -4.32
C GLY A 84 -9.49 18.19 -3.37
N VAL A 85 -9.92 17.36 -2.43
CA VAL A 85 -9.07 16.77 -1.38
C VAL A 85 -9.24 15.25 -1.37
N TRP A 86 -8.13 14.52 -1.29
CA TRP A 86 -8.18 13.07 -1.14
C TRP A 86 -8.25 12.70 0.33
N GLY A 87 -9.23 11.90 0.75
CA GLY A 87 -9.44 11.58 2.16
C GLY A 87 -10.73 10.82 2.42
N GLY A 88 -11.17 10.82 3.68
CA GLY A 88 -12.39 10.14 4.13
C GLY A 88 -12.64 10.39 5.61
N GLN A 89 -13.58 9.65 6.19
CA GLN A 89 -13.90 9.76 7.61
C GLN A 89 -14.09 8.37 8.20
N LEU A 90 -13.32 8.02 9.22
CA LEU A 90 -13.56 6.81 10.01
C LEU A 90 -14.58 7.17 11.09
N SER A 91 -15.70 6.45 11.17
CA SER A 91 -16.74 6.72 12.17
C SER A 91 -17.47 5.45 12.55
N ASP A 92 -17.63 5.21 13.85
CA ASP A 92 -18.42 4.11 14.40
C ASP A 92 -19.81 4.57 14.89
N GLY A 93 -20.18 5.82 14.59
CA GLY A 93 -21.40 6.47 15.04
C GLY A 93 -21.27 7.21 16.39
N ASN A 94 -20.27 6.86 17.22
CA ASN A 94 -20.00 7.54 18.49
C ASN A 94 -18.75 8.42 18.42
N ARG A 95 -17.71 7.91 17.76
CA ARG A 95 -16.45 8.59 17.50
C ARG A 95 -16.29 8.79 15.99
N SER A 96 -15.71 9.92 15.61
CA SER A 96 -15.31 10.20 14.24
C SER A 96 -13.86 10.67 14.17
N LEU A 97 -13.16 10.32 13.09
CA LEU A 97 -11.80 10.76 12.76
C LEU A 97 -11.74 11.11 11.27
N ASP A 98 -11.65 12.41 10.99
CA ASP A 98 -11.46 12.90 9.62
C ASP A 98 -10.04 12.58 9.15
N ALA A 99 -9.91 12.09 7.93
CA ALA A 99 -8.66 11.68 7.32
C ALA A 99 -8.43 12.47 6.03
N THR A 100 -7.29 13.15 5.92
CA THR A 100 -7.02 14.07 4.81
C THR A 100 -5.59 13.92 4.30
N PHE A 101 -5.42 13.78 2.98
CA PHE A 101 -4.10 13.83 2.35
C PHE A 101 -3.72 15.29 2.11
N LEU A 102 -2.56 15.70 2.63
CA LEU A 102 -2.10 17.08 2.52
C LEU A 102 -1.16 17.24 1.32
N ARG A 103 -0.12 16.42 1.25
CA ARG A 103 0.89 16.45 0.19
C ARG A 103 1.82 15.25 0.21
N LEU A 104 2.52 15.05 -0.90
CA LEU A 104 3.57 14.05 -1.08
C LEU A 104 4.89 14.75 -1.42
N ASP A 105 5.91 14.51 -0.62
CA ASP A 105 7.30 14.78 -0.97
C ASP A 105 7.88 13.54 -1.64
N ARG A 106 8.01 13.60 -2.97
CA ARG A 106 8.51 12.48 -3.78
C ARG A 106 10.02 12.28 -3.65
N GLU A 107 10.77 13.34 -3.34
CA GLU A 107 12.23 13.25 -3.20
C GLU A 107 12.59 12.39 -1.99
N ASN A 108 11.82 12.55 -0.89
CA ASN A 108 12.02 11.82 0.36
C ASN A 108 11.02 10.69 0.59
N ALA A 109 10.23 10.32 -0.43
CA ALA A 109 9.15 9.33 -0.35
C ALA A 109 8.29 9.47 0.94
N THR A 110 7.86 10.71 1.23
CA THR A 110 7.19 11.06 2.48
C THR A 110 5.80 11.63 2.21
N TYR A 111 4.80 11.03 2.85
CA TYR A 111 3.42 11.48 2.86
C TYR A 111 3.17 12.35 4.08
N TYR A 112 2.46 13.45 3.86
CA TYR A 112 1.94 14.31 4.91
C TYR A 112 0.43 14.19 4.88
N ILE A 113 -0.14 13.73 5.99
CA ILE A 113 -1.55 13.39 6.13
C ILE A 113 -2.07 14.04 7.40
N SER A 114 -3.37 14.25 7.50
CA SER A 114 -4.02 14.68 8.72
C SER A 114 -5.05 13.67 9.17
N PHE A 115 -5.05 13.37 10.46
CA PHE A 115 -6.09 12.61 11.13
C PHE A 115 -6.63 13.42 12.30
N GLY A 116 -7.93 13.73 12.31
CA GLY A 116 -8.55 14.54 13.38
C GLY A 116 -8.00 15.97 13.49
N GLY A 117 -7.44 16.51 12.41
CA GLY A 117 -6.82 17.84 12.39
C GLY A 117 -5.35 17.89 12.84
N GLU A 118 -4.79 16.78 13.32
CA GLU A 118 -3.37 16.66 13.61
C GLU A 118 -2.62 16.24 12.34
N GLU A 119 -1.47 16.86 12.06
CA GLU A 119 -0.61 16.50 10.93
C GLU A 119 0.37 15.40 11.32
N TYR A 120 0.44 14.38 10.48
CA TYR A 120 1.32 13.24 10.61
C TYR A 120 2.23 13.12 9.40
N ARG A 121 3.46 12.68 9.67
CA ARG A 121 4.45 12.32 8.65
C ARG A 121 4.53 10.81 8.53
N VAL A 122 4.37 10.31 7.31
CA VAL A 122 4.56 8.89 6.98
C VAL A 122 5.65 8.74 5.94
N ARG A 123 6.79 8.18 6.35
CA ARG A 123 7.93 7.93 5.48
C ARG A 123 7.84 6.53 4.88
N VAL A 124 8.24 6.39 3.62
CA VAL A 124 8.34 5.09 2.95
C VAL A 124 9.81 4.77 2.76
N GLU A 125 10.26 3.70 3.41
CA GLU A 125 11.51 3.02 3.06
C GLU A 125 11.17 1.82 2.16
N ALA A 126 12.07 1.44 1.27
CA ALA A 126 11.88 0.29 0.39
C ALA A 126 13.22 -0.35 0.07
N ASP A 127 13.22 -1.63 -0.28
CA ASP A 127 14.43 -2.34 -0.71
C ASP A 127 14.95 -1.73 -2.02
N ASP A 128 14.03 -1.35 -2.92
CA ASP A 128 14.32 -0.68 -4.18
C ASP A 128 13.08 0.09 -4.69
N PHE A 129 13.28 0.93 -5.72
CA PHE A 129 12.22 1.58 -6.48
C PHE A 129 12.35 1.28 -7.97
N GLN A 130 11.50 0.39 -8.48
CA GLN A 130 11.54 -0.08 -9.87
C GLN A 130 10.16 0.03 -10.52
N ASN A 131 10.12 0.40 -11.80
CA ASN A 131 8.87 0.46 -12.59
C ASN A 131 7.75 1.26 -11.92
N ASN A 132 8.09 2.36 -11.24
CA ASN A 132 7.16 3.19 -10.46
C ASN A 132 6.53 2.49 -9.24
N HIS A 133 7.21 1.49 -8.68
CA HIS A 133 6.79 0.76 -7.47
C HIS A 133 7.93 0.71 -6.44
N PHE A 134 7.57 0.88 -5.18
CA PHE A 134 8.40 0.52 -4.03
C PHE A 134 8.39 -1.01 -3.86
N ILE A 135 9.56 -1.63 -3.75
CA ILE A 135 9.71 -3.06 -3.50
C ILE A 135 9.84 -3.30 -1.99
N ASN A 136 8.99 -4.16 -1.44
CA ASN A 136 8.91 -4.47 0.00
C ASN A 136 8.86 -3.21 0.89
N PRO A 137 7.92 -2.28 0.65
CA PRO A 137 7.91 -1.00 1.36
C PRO A 137 7.68 -1.18 2.86
N THR A 138 8.37 -0.37 3.65
CA THR A 138 8.08 -0.13 5.07
C THR A 138 7.48 1.27 5.22
N TYR A 139 6.25 1.32 5.71
CA TYR A 139 5.56 2.57 6.06
C TYR A 139 5.86 2.91 7.52
N ILE A 140 6.34 4.12 7.78
CA ILE A 140 6.79 4.56 9.10
C ILE A 140 6.05 5.84 9.47
N LEU A 141 5.10 5.72 10.40
CA LEU A 141 4.38 6.84 10.99
C LEU A 141 5.16 7.37 12.19
N GLU A 142 5.56 8.64 12.16
CA GLU A 142 6.16 9.33 13.30
C GLU A 142 5.03 9.88 14.19
N LYS A 143 4.94 9.40 15.44
CA LYS A 143 3.93 9.83 16.41
C LYS A 143 4.55 9.97 17.81
N ASP A 144 4.41 11.14 18.43
CA ASP A 144 4.91 11.41 19.79
C ASP A 144 6.41 11.07 20.01
N GLY A 145 7.21 11.16 18.94
CA GLY A 145 8.63 10.79 18.96
C GLY A 145 8.91 9.29 18.83
N GLU A 146 7.89 8.48 18.59
CA GLU A 146 7.98 7.04 18.33
C GLU A 146 7.65 6.71 16.87
N ASP A 147 8.29 5.66 16.35
CA ASP A 147 8.04 5.12 15.02
C ASP A 147 7.04 3.95 15.10
N ILE A 148 5.89 4.09 14.45
CA ILE A 148 4.98 2.96 14.20
C ILE A 148 5.24 2.45 12.78
N ARG A 149 5.69 1.20 12.67
CA ARG A 149 6.16 0.61 11.40
C ARG A 149 5.18 -0.43 10.87
N ALA A 150 5.00 -0.45 9.56
CA ALA A 150 4.26 -1.47 8.82
C ALA A 150 5.08 -1.89 7.59
N GLN A 151 5.76 -3.03 7.69
CA GLN A 151 6.65 -3.57 6.66
C GLN A 151 5.92 -4.58 5.78
N MET A 152 5.85 -4.31 4.48
CA MET A 152 5.37 -5.23 3.47
C MET A 152 6.49 -6.17 3.01
N MET A 153 6.23 -7.47 3.00
CA MET A 153 7.11 -8.51 2.48
C MET A 153 6.49 -9.17 1.26
N GLU A 154 7.30 -9.47 0.26
CA GLU A 154 6.89 -10.12 -1.00
C GLU A 154 5.82 -9.31 -1.74
N GLY A 155 5.97 -7.99 -1.73
CA GLY A 155 4.97 -7.07 -2.27
C GLY A 155 5.59 -5.82 -2.86
N GLN A 156 4.77 -5.12 -3.64
CA GLN A 156 5.16 -3.84 -4.23
C GLN A 156 3.98 -2.86 -4.20
N ALA A 157 4.28 -1.58 -4.08
CA ALA A 157 3.24 -0.55 -4.09
C ALA A 157 3.70 0.68 -4.85
N CYS A 158 2.86 1.19 -5.75
CA CYS A 158 3.06 2.51 -6.33
C CYS A 158 2.74 3.61 -5.31
N TYR A 159 2.99 4.87 -5.66
CA TYR A 159 2.68 5.99 -4.78
C TYR A 159 1.20 6.07 -4.38
N MET A 160 0.27 5.81 -5.31
CA MET A 160 -1.15 5.92 -4.99
C MET A 160 -1.61 4.74 -4.13
N TYR A 161 -1.22 3.51 -4.48
CA TYR A 161 -1.55 2.34 -3.65
C TYR A 161 -0.97 2.46 -2.25
N SER A 162 0.24 3.01 -2.11
CA SER A 162 0.84 3.33 -0.81
C SER A 162 0.00 4.33 -0.02
N LEU A 163 -0.57 5.37 -0.64
CA LEU A 163 -1.48 6.31 0.04
C LEU A 163 -2.71 5.58 0.61
N HIS A 164 -3.32 4.69 -0.17
CA HIS A 164 -4.46 3.89 0.31
C HIS A 164 -4.09 2.99 1.48
N LEU A 165 -2.95 2.29 1.39
CA LEU A 165 -2.46 1.44 2.48
C LEU A 165 -2.19 2.25 3.75
N ILE A 166 -1.54 3.41 3.62
CA ILE A 166 -1.29 4.35 4.72
C ILE A 166 -2.60 4.73 5.42
N PHE A 167 -3.64 5.10 4.67
CA PHE A 167 -4.92 5.48 5.24
C PHE A 167 -5.64 4.31 5.91
N MET A 168 -5.63 3.14 5.28
CA MET A 168 -6.29 1.96 5.85
C MET A 168 -5.58 1.46 7.12
N ILE A 169 -4.24 1.44 7.13
CA ILE A 169 -3.44 0.95 8.25
C ILE A 169 -3.42 1.99 9.39
N PHE A 170 -2.88 3.17 9.13
CA PHE A 170 -2.68 4.17 10.18
C PHE A 170 -3.96 4.89 10.56
N GLY A 171 -4.93 5.03 9.65
CA GLY A 171 -6.26 5.48 10.02
C GLY A 171 -6.93 4.52 11.02
N THR A 172 -6.81 3.21 10.81
CA THR A 172 -7.31 2.21 11.78
C THR A 172 -6.53 2.22 13.09
N PHE A 173 -5.21 2.43 13.04
CA PHE A 173 -4.35 2.49 14.22
C PHE A 173 -4.71 3.69 15.12
N LEU A 174 -4.96 4.86 14.52
CA LEU A 174 -5.26 6.11 15.21
C LEU A 174 -6.74 6.24 15.64
N PHE A 175 -7.65 5.52 14.98
CA PHE A 175 -9.08 5.44 15.34
C PHE A 175 -9.33 4.55 16.57
#